data_AF-A0A293MQV2-F1
#
_entry.id   AF-A0A293MQV2-F1
#
_cell.length_a   1.000
_cell.length_b   1.000
_cell.length_c   1.000
_cell.angle_alpha   90.00
_cell.angle_beta   90.00
_cell.angle_gamma   90.00
#
_symmetry.space_group_name_H-M   'P 1'
#
loop_
_entity.id
_entity.type
_entity.pdbx_description
1 polymer ?
#
loop_
_entity_poly.entity_id
_entity_poly.type
_entity_poly.pdbx_seq_one_letter_code
_entity_poly.pdbx_strand_id
1 'polypeptide(L)'
;MSQAEEMGARVFTNVNARCLHLHPSTCDNKFDWIIFNFPHIGGKMKICKNRKLLKDFFISASEILAPKGEIWVTLCKGQGGTPADSSRRRKDDTWKVVEMAAYGGLVLTAVQQIKATDYTDYNPIGYRSG
;
A
#
# COMPACT_ATOMS: atom_id res chain seq x y z
N MET A 1 19.86 -0.22 16.45
CA MET A 1 19.44 -0.16 15.03
C MET A 1 18.32 -1.18 14.85
N SER A 2 17.41 -0.94 13.92
CA SER A 2 16.42 -1.96 13.54
C SER A 2 17.12 -3.07 12.75
N GLN A 3 16.56 -4.28 12.77
CA GLN A 3 17.06 -5.41 11.97
C GLN A 3 17.23 -5.04 10.48
N ALA A 4 16.34 -4.20 9.94
CA ALA A 4 16.43 -3.72 8.57
C ALA A 4 17.69 -2.86 8.34
N GLU A 5 18.03 -1.97 9.27
CA GLU A 5 19.24 -1.15 9.19
C GLU A 5 20.51 -2.01 9.27
N GLU A 6 20.50 -3.06 10.11
CA GLU A 6 21.60 -4.02 10.19
C GLU A 6 21.80 -4.80 8.88
N MET A 7 20.71 -5.04 8.15
CA MET A 7 20.73 -5.63 6.80
C MET A 7 21.06 -4.60 5.69
N GLY A 8 21.45 -3.37 6.05
CA GLY A 8 21.86 -2.32 5.12
C GLY A 8 20.71 -1.45 4.58
N ALA A 9 19.49 -1.61 5.08
CA ALA A 9 18.38 -0.76 4.68
C ALA A 9 18.50 0.64 5.31
N ARG A 10 18.08 1.66 4.57
CA ARG A 10 17.88 3.00 5.11
C ARG A 10 16.46 3.11 5.64
N VAL A 11 16.31 3.32 6.95
CA VAL A 11 15.01 3.43 7.60
C VAL A 11 14.68 4.89 7.89
N PHE A 12 13.51 5.32 7.44
CA PHE A 12 12.96 6.63 7.73
C PHE A 12 11.66 6.47 8.51
N THR A 13 11.52 7.21 9.61
CA THR A 13 10.29 7.27 10.40
C THR A 13 9.59 8.61 10.18
N ASN A 14 8.32 8.70 10.58
CA ASN A 14 7.50 9.91 10.40
C ASN A 14 7.34 10.39 8.95
N VAL A 15 7.46 9.46 7.99
CA VAL A 15 7.25 9.76 6.56
C VAL A 15 5.77 9.77 6.23
N ASN A 16 5.27 10.87 5.67
CA ASN A 16 3.90 10.97 5.20
C ASN A 16 3.78 10.39 3.78
N ALA A 17 3.20 9.20 3.65
CA ALA A 17 3.00 8.50 2.37
C ALA A 17 2.18 9.29 1.33
N ARG A 18 1.44 10.33 1.75
CA ARG A 18 0.66 11.19 0.85
C ARG A 18 1.49 12.31 0.19
N CYS A 19 2.75 12.45 0.59
CA CYS A 19 3.65 13.54 0.18
C CYS A 19 5.09 13.05 -0.01
N LEU A 20 5.29 11.79 -0.44
CA LEU A 20 6.61 11.19 -0.68
C LEU A 20 7.47 12.01 -1.66
N HIS A 21 6.85 12.58 -2.70
CA HIS A 21 7.53 13.45 -3.67
C HIS A 21 8.06 14.76 -3.09
N LEU A 22 7.61 15.14 -1.88
CA LEU A 22 8.08 16.33 -1.17
C LEU A 22 9.07 16.00 -0.06
N HIS A 23 9.27 14.71 0.25
CA HIS A 23 10.13 14.32 1.34
C HIS A 23 11.60 14.34 0.89
N PRO A 24 12.53 15.00 1.61
CA PRO A 24 13.90 15.25 1.15
C PRO A 24 14.69 13.99 0.76
N SER A 25 14.43 12.87 1.45
CA SER A 25 15.13 11.61 1.14
C SER A 25 14.59 10.89 -0.11
N THR A 26 13.46 11.30 -0.65
CA THR A 26 12.74 10.57 -1.72
C THR A 26 12.42 11.44 -2.93
N CYS A 27 12.39 12.77 -2.81
CA CYS A 27 12.01 13.69 -3.90
C CYS A 27 12.93 13.60 -5.13
N ASP A 28 14.23 13.40 -4.91
CA ASP A 28 15.23 13.35 -6.00
C ASP A 28 15.50 11.92 -6.50
N ASN A 29 14.82 10.93 -5.93
CA ASN A 29 15.04 9.52 -6.25
C ASN A 29 13.87 8.96 -7.06
N LYS A 30 14.19 8.04 -7.97
CA LYS A 30 13.21 7.21 -8.66
C LYS A 30 13.32 5.79 -8.15
N PHE A 31 12.19 5.18 -7.84
CA PHE A 31 12.11 3.84 -7.27
C PHE A 31 11.56 2.85 -8.29
N ASP A 32 12.24 1.71 -8.48
CA ASP A 32 11.74 0.61 -9.31
C ASP A 32 10.56 -0.11 -8.65
N TRP A 33 10.56 -0.20 -7.32
CA TRP A 33 9.49 -0.82 -6.54
C TRP A 33 9.12 0.05 -5.34
N ILE A 34 7.82 0.25 -5.15
CA ILE A 34 7.26 0.89 -3.95
C ILE A 34 6.23 -0.07 -3.35
N ILE A 35 6.51 -0.56 -2.14
CA ILE A 35 5.63 -1.51 -1.45
C ILE A 35 4.92 -0.80 -0.30
N PHE A 36 3.58 -0.80 -0.31
CA PHE A 36 2.76 -0.25 0.77
C PHE A 36 1.93 -1.33 1.45
N ASN A 37 2.38 -1.73 2.64
CA ASN A 37 1.77 -2.84 3.36
C ASN A 37 0.64 -2.42 4.31
N PHE A 38 -0.55 -2.98 4.10
CA PHE A 38 -1.74 -2.79 4.93
C PHE A 38 -2.01 -1.32 5.32
N PRO A 39 -2.03 -0.39 4.33
CA PRO A 39 -2.29 1.01 4.62
C PRO A 39 -3.65 1.14 5.27
N HIS A 40 -3.78 1.89 6.36
CA HIS A 40 -5.08 2.22 6.92
C HIS A 40 -4.98 3.49 7.75
N ILE A 41 -6.09 4.23 7.83
CA ILE A 41 -6.21 5.33 8.77
C ILE A 41 -6.62 4.77 10.14
N GLY A 42 -5.95 5.23 11.21
CA GLY A 42 -6.30 4.87 12.58
C GLY A 42 -7.72 5.34 12.98
N GLY A 43 -8.31 4.64 13.95
CA GLY A 43 -9.64 4.95 14.49
C GLY A 43 -10.79 4.15 13.86
N LYS A 44 -12.04 4.53 14.17
CA LYS A 44 -13.24 3.84 13.64
C LYS A 44 -13.25 3.88 12.10
N MET A 45 -13.50 2.72 11.49
CA MET A 45 -13.44 2.50 10.04
C MET A 45 -14.27 3.53 9.26
N LYS A 46 -13.61 4.52 8.66
CA LYS A 46 -14.21 5.45 7.70
C LYS A 46 -13.67 5.12 6.32
N ILE A 47 -14.41 4.31 5.57
CA ILE A 47 -14.00 3.84 4.24
C ILE A 47 -13.58 4.98 3.29
N CYS A 48 -14.26 6.13 3.34
CA CYS A 48 -13.91 7.30 2.55
C CYS A 48 -12.52 7.85 2.87
N LYS A 49 -12.07 7.75 4.13
CA LYS A 49 -10.73 8.18 4.54
C LYS A 49 -9.66 7.21 4.05
N ASN A 50 -9.93 5.90 4.07
CA ASN A 50 -9.01 4.90 3.50
C ASN A 50 -8.88 5.05 1.98
N ARG A 51 -9.99 5.31 1.28
CA ARG A 51 -9.97 5.68 -0.15
C ARG A 51 -9.13 6.92 -0.40
N LYS A 52 -9.31 7.98 0.40
CA LYS A 52 -8.52 9.20 0.29
C LYS A 52 -7.03 8.94 0.55
N LEU A 53 -6.70 8.12 1.55
CA LEU A 53 -5.31 7.72 1.83
C LEU A 53 -4.68 7.05 0.60
N LEU A 54 -5.35 6.06 0.01
CA LEU A 54 -4.86 5.38 -1.19
C LEU A 54 -4.72 6.35 -2.37
N LYS A 55 -5.74 7.18 -2.63
CA LYS A 55 -5.70 8.18 -3.71
C LYS A 55 -4.49 9.09 -3.57
N ASP A 56 -4.34 9.73 -2.41
CA ASP A 56 -3.28 10.70 -2.17
C ASP A 56 -1.89 10.00 -2.22
N PHE A 57 -1.79 8.76 -1.73
CA PHE A 57 -0.59 7.94 -1.85
C PHE A 57 -0.23 7.65 -3.31
N PHE A 58 -1.17 7.15 -4.12
CA PHE A 58 -0.87 6.78 -5.51
C PHE A 58 -0.44 7.97 -6.35
N ILE A 59 -1.09 9.13 -6.18
CA ILE A 59 -0.65 10.39 -6.80
C ILE A 59 0.80 10.68 -6.37
N SER A 60 1.05 10.70 -5.07
CA SER A 60 2.39 11.03 -4.56
C SER A 60 3.47 10.01 -4.94
N ALA A 61 3.14 8.72 -5.02
CA ALA A 61 4.09 7.66 -5.34
C ALA A 61 4.43 7.66 -6.83
N SER A 62 3.46 7.97 -7.69
CA SER A 62 3.67 8.06 -9.14
C SER A 62 4.75 9.09 -9.52
N GLU A 63 4.83 10.20 -8.79
CA GLU A 63 5.83 11.25 -8.99
C GLU A 63 7.28 10.81 -8.70
N ILE A 64 7.48 9.77 -7.89
CA ILE A 64 8.80 9.23 -7.55
C ILE A 64 9.02 7.81 -8.09
N LEU A 65 8.10 7.33 -8.93
CA LEU A 65 8.21 6.01 -9.55
C LEU A 65 9.12 6.09 -10.77
N ALA A 66 10.03 5.13 -10.91
CA ALA A 66 10.86 5.01 -12.10
C ALA A 66 10.02 4.64 -13.33
N PRO A 67 10.50 4.92 -14.56
CA PRO A 67 9.86 4.38 -15.76
C PRO A 67 9.75 2.85 -15.68
N LYS A 68 8.55 2.31 -15.85
CA LYS A 68 8.22 0.87 -15.68
C LYS A 68 8.35 0.35 -14.24
N GLY A 69 8.50 1.23 -13.25
CA GLY A 69 8.44 0.84 -11.84
C GLY A 69 7.05 0.34 -11.45
N GLU A 70 6.98 -0.38 -10.34
CA GLU A 70 5.75 -0.98 -9.85
C GLU A 70 5.42 -0.51 -8.42
N ILE A 71 4.12 -0.36 -8.16
CA ILE A 71 3.60 -0.09 -6.82
C ILE A 71 2.80 -1.29 -6.37
N TRP A 72 3.21 -1.90 -5.27
CA TRP A 72 2.57 -3.07 -4.69
C TRP A 72 1.84 -2.66 -3.42
N VAL A 73 0.53 -2.88 -3.37
CA VAL A 73 -0.29 -2.57 -2.19
C VAL A 73 -0.91 -3.86 -1.68
N THR A 74 -0.66 -4.18 -0.41
CA THR A 74 -1.26 -5.35 0.24
C THR A 74 -2.45 -4.92 1.08
N LEU A 75 -3.60 -5.58 0.87
CA LEU A 75 -4.87 -5.29 1.53
C LEU A 75 -5.48 -6.56 2.09
N CYS A 76 -6.29 -6.45 3.14
CA CYS A 76 -7.02 -7.58 3.69
C CYS A 76 -8.15 -8.03 2.74
N LYS A 77 -8.56 -9.30 2.88
CA LYS A 77 -9.59 -9.94 2.07
C LYS A 77 -10.84 -9.06 1.90
N GLY A 78 -11.21 -8.77 0.65
CA GLY A 78 -12.40 -7.99 0.31
C GLY A 78 -12.25 -6.47 0.43
N GLN A 79 -11.10 -5.95 0.88
CA GLN A 79 -10.88 -4.51 0.92
C GLN A 79 -10.58 -3.94 -0.47
N GLY A 80 -9.87 -4.67 -1.34
CA GLY A 80 -9.44 -4.15 -2.64
C GLY A 80 -10.61 -3.73 -3.55
N GLY A 81 -11.67 -4.53 -3.57
CA GLY A 81 -12.80 -4.37 -4.46
C GLY A 81 -12.52 -4.85 -5.88
N THR A 82 -11.57 -5.78 -6.04
CA THR A 82 -11.23 -6.37 -7.34
C THR A 82 -12.01 -7.68 -7.54
N PRO A 83 -12.21 -8.14 -8.79
CA PRO A 83 -12.80 -9.45 -9.04
C PRO A 83 -12.04 -10.63 -8.40
N ALA A 84 -10.75 -10.44 -8.08
CA ALA A 84 -9.90 -11.42 -7.42
C ALA A 84 -10.13 -11.53 -5.90
N ASP A 85 -10.90 -10.61 -5.30
CA ASP A 85 -11.26 -10.70 -3.89
C ASP A 85 -12.18 -11.91 -3.63
N SER A 86 -11.71 -12.83 -2.79
CA SER A 86 -12.43 -14.05 -2.46
C SER A 86 -13.61 -13.82 -1.50
N SER A 87 -13.60 -12.75 -0.67
CA SER A 87 -14.83 -12.23 -0.03
C SER A 87 -15.35 -11.05 -0.82
N ARG A 88 -16.45 -11.24 -1.53
CA ARG A 88 -17.08 -10.14 -2.27
C ARG A 88 -17.84 -9.26 -1.29
N ARG A 89 -17.43 -7.99 -1.21
CA ARG A 89 -18.20 -6.92 -0.57
C ARG A 89 -18.98 -6.15 -1.62
N ARG A 90 -20.00 -5.40 -1.20
CA ARG A 90 -20.60 -4.41 -2.11
C ARG A 90 -19.52 -3.42 -2.53
N LYS A 91 -19.51 -3.00 -3.80
CA LYS A 91 -18.44 -2.17 -4.36
C LYS A 91 -18.22 -0.87 -3.57
N ASP A 92 -19.30 -0.28 -3.06
CA ASP A 92 -19.29 0.91 -2.21
C ASP A 92 -18.82 0.65 -0.76
N ASP A 93 -18.65 -0.60 -0.36
CA ASP A 93 -18.01 -1.05 0.88
C ASP A 93 -16.57 -1.58 0.68
N THR A 94 -15.99 -1.31 -0.50
CA THR A 94 -14.57 -1.61 -0.79
C THR A 94 -13.74 -0.34 -0.84
N TRP A 95 -12.42 -0.48 -0.78
CA TRP A 95 -11.49 0.63 -0.88
C TRP A 95 -11.25 1.06 -2.33
N LYS A 96 -11.80 0.31 -3.30
CA LYS A 96 -11.76 0.62 -4.72
C LYS A 96 -10.34 0.93 -5.18
N VAL A 97 -9.39 0.06 -4.82
CA VAL A 97 -7.94 0.32 -4.96
C VAL A 97 -7.55 0.73 -6.37
N VAL A 98 -8.14 0.10 -7.39
CA VAL A 98 -7.90 0.42 -8.81
C VAL A 98 -8.41 1.81 -9.18
N GLU A 99 -9.61 2.19 -8.72
CA GLU A 99 -10.16 3.53 -8.95
C GLU A 99 -9.29 4.61 -8.27
N MET A 100 -8.74 4.31 -7.09
CA MET A 100 -7.86 5.23 -6.39
C MET A 100 -6.49 5.35 -7.05
N ALA A 101 -5.95 4.24 -7.59
CA ALA A 101 -4.68 4.22 -8.32
C ALA A 101 -4.75 5.00 -9.64
N ALA A 102 -5.90 4.95 -10.32
CA ALA A 102 -6.11 5.67 -11.58
C ALA A 102 -5.94 7.19 -11.46
N TYR A 103 -6.16 7.79 -10.27
CA TYR A 103 -5.87 9.21 -10.04
C TYR A 103 -4.38 9.57 -10.15
N GLY A 104 -3.48 8.60 -9.95
CA GLY A 104 -2.03 8.74 -10.19
C GLY A 104 -1.60 8.28 -11.59
N GLY A 105 -2.53 8.06 -12.53
CA GLY A 105 -2.22 7.58 -13.88
C GLY A 105 -1.74 6.12 -13.94
N LEU A 106 -1.99 5.34 -12.90
CA LEU A 106 -1.52 3.96 -12.78
C LEU A 106 -2.55 2.97 -13.34
N VAL A 107 -2.07 1.84 -13.86
CA VAL A 107 -2.89 0.73 -14.33
C VAL A 107 -2.60 -0.51 -13.49
N LEU A 108 -3.64 -1.26 -13.15
CA LEU A 108 -3.49 -2.53 -12.46
C LEU A 108 -2.94 -3.59 -13.42
N THR A 109 -1.77 -4.14 -13.12
CA THR A 109 -1.11 -5.18 -13.93
C THR A 109 -1.36 -6.58 -13.40
N ALA A 110 -1.40 -6.76 -12.08
CA ALA A 110 -1.59 -8.06 -11.44
C ALA A 110 -2.30 -7.95 -10.09
N VAL A 111 -2.98 -9.03 -9.69
CA VAL A 111 -3.49 -9.23 -8.33
C VAL A 111 -3.10 -10.63 -7.89
N GLN A 112 -2.46 -10.75 -6.73
CA GLN A 112 -2.01 -12.02 -6.18
C GLN A 112 -2.53 -12.19 -4.75
N GLN A 113 -2.88 -13.42 -4.40
CA GLN A 113 -3.23 -13.75 -3.01
C GLN A 113 -1.94 -14.03 -2.24
N ILE A 114 -1.75 -13.34 -1.11
CA ILE A 114 -0.68 -13.64 -0.17
C ILE A 114 -1.16 -14.76 0.74
N LYS A 115 -0.47 -15.89 0.73
CA LYS A 115 -0.68 -16.95 1.71
C LYS A 115 0.42 -16.83 2.75
N ALA A 116 0.03 -16.64 4.02
CA ALA A 116 1.00 -16.58 5.12
C ALA A 116 1.86 -17.86 5.20
N THR A 117 1.31 -19.00 4.76
CA THR A 117 2.02 -20.29 4.69
C THR A 117 3.23 -20.27 3.76
N ASP A 118 3.29 -19.35 2.80
CA ASP A 118 4.41 -19.24 1.87
C ASP A 118 5.63 -18.56 2.53
N TYR A 119 5.46 -18.01 3.74
CA TYR A 119 6.48 -17.28 4.48
C TYR A 119 6.60 -17.86 5.90
N THR A 120 7.44 -18.88 6.07
CA THR A 120 7.60 -19.61 7.34
C THR A 120 8.03 -18.73 8.52
N ASP A 121 8.75 -17.65 8.24
CA ASP A 121 9.22 -16.69 9.26
C ASP A 121 8.24 -15.52 9.48
N TYR A 122 7.16 -15.44 8.69
CA TYR A 122 6.17 -14.37 8.82
C TYR A 122 5.11 -14.72 9.85
N ASN A 123 5.20 -14.09 11.02
CA ASN A 123 4.16 -14.16 12.04
C ASN A 123 3.36 -12.85 12.08
N PRO A 124 2.10 -12.80 11.59
CA PRO A 124 1.29 -11.60 11.63
C PRO A 124 0.95 -11.24 13.08
N ILE A 125 1.55 -10.17 13.58
CA ILE A 125 1.29 -9.62 14.93
C ILE A 125 0.06 -8.69 15.01
N GLY A 126 -0.67 -8.52 13.89
CA GLY A 126 -1.82 -7.62 13.78
C GLY A 126 -3.17 -8.23 14.21
N TYR A 127 -4.03 -7.38 14.76
CA TYR A 127 -5.41 -7.60 15.27
C TYR A 127 -5.76 -9.02 15.72
N ARG A 128 -5.57 -9.27 17.03
CA ARG A 128 -6.19 -10.40 17.73
C ARG A 128 -7.64 -10.05 18.01
N SER A 129 -8.57 -10.57 17.22
CA SER A 129 -9.98 -10.63 17.61
C SER A 129 -10.10 -11.61 18.77
N GLY A 130 -10.13 -11.07 20.00
CA GLY A 130 -10.73 -11.71 21.16
C GLY A 130 -12.14 -11.18 21.33
#